data_AF-A0A441CR54-F1
#
_entry.id   AF-A0A441CR54-F1
#
_cell.length_a   1.000
_cell.length_b   1.000
_cell.length_c   1.000
_cell.angle_alpha   90.00
_cell.angle_beta   90.00
_cell.angle_gamma   90.00
#
_symmetry.space_group_name_H-M   'P 1'
#
loop_
_entity.id
_entity.type
_entity.pdbx_description
1 polymer ?
#
loop_
_entity_poly.entity_id
_entity_poly.type
_entity_poly.pdbx_seq_one_letter_code
_entity_poly.pdbx_strand_id
1 'polypeptide(L)'
;MSTLPPGWTTASIGEITEPYLSIDPHKTPRTIYNYIDIGSIDNTSQTISEPKRFVGQAAPSRARRLVKSGDVLFSTVRTYLRNVAQVPPSLDNALASTGIAVLRPSEGIDARYLFHWLRSDDFIANISEAQDGTMYPAVRDKDVSSGRIPLPPSKEQHRIASKIDGLLARLNPARNDLGRAILLIERYKRAILTAAFDGSLVAGKRTASIQSVQLSELIDDGPTNGWSPKAGPDAKGALSLKLTATTSGVLRLDAKAVKRIYERPEENSKYWLVPGDLLVQRANTIEYLGSTAIFDGPVKTYIYPDLMMRLRINDHELRRYLWR
;
A
#
# COMPACT_ATOMS: atom_id res chain seq x y z
N MET A 1 31.66 13.47 -15.93
CA MET A 1 30.83 14.13 -16.95
C MET A 1 30.43 13.06 -17.96
N SER A 2 29.15 12.71 -18.04
CA SER A 2 28.65 11.73 -19.01
C SER A 2 28.84 12.30 -20.42
N THR A 3 29.68 11.68 -21.24
CA THR A 3 29.79 12.04 -22.66
C THR A 3 28.54 11.52 -23.36
N LEU A 4 27.70 12.45 -23.81
CA LEU A 4 26.50 12.08 -24.58
C LEU A 4 26.90 11.36 -25.88
N PRO A 5 26.04 10.47 -26.40
CA PRO A 5 26.28 9.82 -27.67
C PRO A 5 26.42 10.82 -28.83
N PRO A 6 27.09 10.46 -29.94
CA PRO A 6 27.19 11.31 -31.11
C PRO A 6 25.81 11.79 -31.61
N GLY A 7 25.70 13.09 -31.88
CA GLY A 7 24.46 13.73 -32.37
C GLY A 7 23.45 14.10 -31.28
N TRP A 8 23.72 13.78 -30.01
CA TRP A 8 22.93 14.25 -28.89
C TRP A 8 23.44 15.59 -28.40
N THR A 9 22.51 16.46 -28.00
CA THR A 9 22.84 17.72 -27.31
C THR A 9 22.23 17.73 -25.92
N THR A 10 22.55 18.74 -25.13
CA THR A 10 21.84 19.02 -23.88
C THR A 10 20.99 20.27 -24.10
N ALA A 11 19.72 20.21 -23.74
CA ALA A 11 18.83 21.37 -23.70
C ALA A 11 18.26 21.55 -22.29
N SER A 12 17.74 22.73 -22.00
CA SER A 12 16.82 22.94 -20.89
C SER A 12 15.38 22.63 -21.33
N ILE A 13 14.51 22.24 -20.39
CA ILE A 13 13.11 21.97 -20.71
C ILE A 13 12.45 23.20 -21.35
N GLY A 14 12.75 24.40 -20.86
CA GLY A 14 12.21 25.65 -21.40
C GLY A 14 12.57 25.89 -22.87
N GLU A 15 13.76 25.48 -23.32
CA GLU A 15 14.20 25.63 -24.73
C GLU A 15 13.46 24.69 -25.69
N ILE A 16 12.89 23.60 -25.19
CA ILE A 16 12.19 22.57 -26.00
C ILE A 16 10.67 22.58 -25.80
N THR A 17 10.15 23.61 -25.14
CA THR A 17 8.72 23.77 -24.88
C THR A 17 8.19 25.12 -25.29
N GLU A 18 6.95 25.14 -25.77
CA GLU A 18 6.22 26.35 -26.13
C GLU A 18 5.44 26.92 -24.94
N PRO A 19 5.16 28.24 -24.94
CA PRO A 19 4.31 28.84 -23.93
C PRO A 19 2.87 28.30 -24.01
N TYR A 20 2.24 28.15 -22.84
CA TYR A 20 0.82 27.85 -22.71
C TYR A 20 0.03 29.10 -22.32
N LEU A 21 -1.29 29.07 -22.55
CA LEU A 21 -2.18 30.16 -22.17
C LEU A 21 -2.69 29.97 -20.74
N SER A 22 -2.65 31.03 -19.92
CA SER A 22 -3.35 31.08 -18.65
C SER A 22 -4.63 31.90 -18.79
N ILE A 23 -5.78 31.35 -18.41
CA ILE A 23 -7.08 32.02 -18.49
C ILE A 23 -7.74 32.16 -17.13
N ASP A 24 -8.71 33.07 -17.04
CA ASP A 24 -9.61 33.20 -15.90
C ASP A 24 -11.01 32.69 -16.30
N PRO A 25 -11.44 31.49 -15.84
CA PRO A 25 -12.73 30.94 -16.23
C PRO A 25 -13.93 31.77 -15.78
N HIS A 26 -13.78 32.64 -14.75
CA HIS A 26 -14.84 33.54 -14.31
C HIS A 26 -15.20 34.58 -15.38
N LYS A 27 -14.29 34.87 -16.33
CA LYS A 27 -14.58 35.73 -17.49
C LYS A 27 -15.48 35.06 -18.53
N THR A 28 -15.61 33.74 -18.46
CA THR A 28 -16.50 32.93 -19.31
C THR A 28 -17.48 32.14 -18.44
N PRO A 29 -18.37 32.81 -17.68
CA PRO A 29 -19.03 32.23 -16.52
C PRO A 29 -19.94 31.03 -16.86
N ARG A 30 -20.41 30.91 -18.11
CA ARG A 30 -21.29 29.83 -18.59
C ARG A 30 -20.57 28.67 -19.28
N THR A 31 -19.26 28.79 -19.51
CA THR A 31 -18.49 27.74 -20.20
C THR A 31 -18.19 26.60 -19.23
N ILE A 32 -18.34 25.35 -19.68
CA ILE A 32 -17.99 24.17 -18.90
C ILE A 32 -16.55 23.77 -19.23
N TYR A 33 -15.74 23.58 -18.20
CA TYR A 33 -14.36 23.13 -18.34
C TYR A 33 -14.17 21.77 -17.69
N ASN A 34 -13.31 20.95 -18.30
CA ASN A 34 -12.65 19.85 -17.61
C ASN A 34 -11.47 20.40 -16.81
N TYR A 35 -11.25 19.87 -15.61
CA TYR A 35 -10.25 20.34 -14.67
C TYR A 35 -9.36 19.20 -14.22
N ILE A 36 -8.05 19.41 -14.39
CA ILE A 36 -6.99 18.48 -14.04
C ILE A 36 -6.27 19.08 -12.82
N ASP A 37 -6.60 18.58 -11.63
CA ASP A 37 -5.80 18.83 -10.43
C ASP A 37 -4.76 17.73 -10.23
N ILE A 38 -3.92 17.86 -9.20
CA ILE A 38 -2.85 16.88 -8.93
C ILE A 38 -3.46 15.51 -8.62
N GLY A 39 -4.62 15.47 -7.96
CA GLY A 39 -5.33 14.22 -7.66
C GLY A 39 -5.97 13.57 -8.89
N SER A 40 -6.09 14.30 -9.99
CA SER A 40 -6.54 13.76 -11.28
C SER A 40 -5.42 13.02 -12.02
N ILE A 41 -4.18 13.03 -11.53
CA ILE A 41 -3.05 12.29 -12.12
C ILE A 41 -2.82 11.02 -11.29
N ASP A 42 -3.07 9.86 -11.88
CA ASP A 42 -2.69 8.58 -11.29
C ASP A 42 -1.22 8.31 -11.61
N ASN A 43 -0.35 8.33 -10.59
CA ASN A 43 1.08 8.06 -10.75
C ASN A 43 1.43 6.57 -10.90
N THR A 44 0.47 5.67 -10.73
CA THR A 44 0.67 4.23 -10.99
C THR A 44 0.50 3.94 -12.47
N SER A 45 -0.62 4.39 -13.05
CA SER A 45 -0.88 4.25 -14.49
C SER A 45 -0.21 5.34 -15.34
N GLN A 46 0.17 6.46 -14.70
CA GLN A 46 0.71 7.66 -15.34
C GLN A 46 -0.24 8.27 -16.37
N THR A 47 -1.52 8.28 -16.02
CA THR A 47 -2.61 8.82 -16.84
C THR A 47 -3.44 9.82 -16.04
N ILE A 48 -4.19 10.65 -16.77
CA ILE A 48 -5.22 11.50 -16.15
C ILE A 48 -6.46 10.66 -15.89
N SER A 49 -6.79 10.44 -14.62
CA SER A 49 -7.98 9.72 -14.14
C SER A 49 -8.97 10.70 -13.50
N GLU A 50 -10.25 10.55 -13.83
CA GLU A 50 -11.35 11.28 -13.17
C GLU A 50 -11.20 12.82 -13.14
N PRO A 51 -10.97 13.48 -14.30
CA PRO A 51 -10.92 14.94 -14.35
C PRO A 51 -12.27 15.52 -13.88
N LYS A 52 -12.20 16.55 -13.04
CA LYS A 52 -13.39 17.21 -12.49
C LYS A 52 -14.03 18.11 -13.56
N ARG A 53 -15.32 18.39 -13.43
CA ARG A 53 -16.02 19.35 -14.30
C ARG A 53 -16.56 20.50 -13.47
N PHE A 54 -16.46 21.70 -14.02
CA PHE A 54 -17.08 22.88 -13.42
C PHE A 54 -17.57 23.84 -14.50
N VAL A 55 -18.51 24.70 -14.12
CA VAL A 55 -18.95 25.85 -14.91
C VAL A 55 -18.08 27.05 -14.53
N GLY A 56 -17.68 27.89 -15.48
CA GLY A 56 -16.68 28.95 -15.30
C GLY A 56 -16.90 29.87 -14.08
N GLN A 57 -18.14 30.16 -13.71
CA GLN A 57 -18.46 30.94 -12.51
C GLN A 57 -18.09 30.25 -11.18
N ALA A 58 -18.05 28.92 -11.17
CA ALA A 58 -17.73 28.07 -10.03
C ALA A 58 -16.30 27.50 -10.11
N ALA A 59 -15.44 28.13 -10.91
CA ALA A 59 -14.08 27.65 -11.12
C ALA A 59 -13.25 27.70 -9.82
N PRO A 60 -12.50 26.63 -9.51
CA PRO A 60 -11.49 26.68 -8.46
C PRO A 60 -10.44 27.76 -8.76
N SER A 61 -9.94 28.45 -7.72
CA SER A 61 -8.96 29.53 -7.88
C SER A 61 -7.70 29.12 -8.66
N ARG A 62 -7.29 27.85 -8.54
CA ARG A 62 -6.13 27.25 -9.20
C ARG A 62 -6.39 26.77 -10.64
N ALA A 63 -7.63 26.72 -11.11
CA ALA A 63 -7.96 26.26 -12.46
C ALA A 63 -7.69 27.35 -13.50
N ARG A 64 -6.44 27.43 -13.96
CA ARG A 64 -5.96 28.57 -14.76
C ARG A 64 -5.25 28.19 -16.05
N ARG A 65 -4.57 27.05 -16.12
CA ARG A 65 -3.64 26.74 -17.21
C ARG A 65 -4.35 25.97 -18.32
N LEU A 66 -4.51 26.56 -19.50
CA LEU A 66 -5.15 25.90 -20.64
C LEU A 66 -4.21 24.88 -21.27
N VAL A 67 -4.62 23.62 -21.28
CA VAL A 67 -3.84 22.52 -21.85
C VAL A 67 -4.31 22.17 -23.25
N LYS A 68 -3.42 21.57 -24.03
CA LYS A 68 -3.67 21.00 -25.35
C LYS A 68 -3.33 19.51 -25.38
N SER A 69 -3.97 18.79 -26.28
CA SER A 69 -3.64 17.39 -26.55
C SER A 69 -2.14 17.26 -26.84
N GLY A 70 -1.48 16.31 -26.18
CA GLY A 70 -0.04 16.08 -26.32
C GLY A 70 0.83 16.87 -25.34
N ASP A 71 0.30 17.89 -24.64
CA ASP A 71 1.01 18.56 -23.55
C ASP A 71 1.42 17.52 -22.48
N VAL A 72 2.60 17.69 -21.90
CA VAL A 72 3.08 16.87 -20.79
C VAL A 72 2.91 17.65 -19.49
N LEU A 73 2.19 17.06 -18.55
CA LEU A 73 1.90 17.64 -17.24
C LEU A 73 2.88 17.11 -16.21
N PHE A 74 3.47 18.00 -15.41
CA PHE A 74 4.35 17.64 -14.31
C PHE A 74 3.90 18.32 -13.03
N SER A 75 3.57 17.55 -11.99
CA SER A 75 3.20 18.15 -10.70
C SER A 75 4.42 18.80 -10.05
N THR A 76 4.28 20.06 -9.70
CA THR A 76 5.32 20.82 -9.03
C THR A 76 5.33 20.63 -7.51
N VAL A 77 4.40 19.82 -6.97
CA VAL A 77 4.27 19.54 -5.54
C VAL A 77 4.65 18.09 -5.29
N ARG A 78 5.52 17.82 -4.31
CA ARG A 78 5.99 16.47 -3.97
C ARG A 78 6.46 15.71 -5.23
N THR A 79 7.39 16.33 -5.96
CA THR A 79 7.93 15.85 -7.24
C THR A 79 8.37 14.38 -7.21
N TYR A 80 8.86 13.90 -6.06
CA TYR A 80 9.21 12.49 -5.83
C TYR A 80 8.06 11.49 -6.08
N LEU A 81 6.80 11.92 -6.01
CA LEU A 81 5.63 11.09 -6.34
C LEU A 81 5.44 10.87 -7.85
N ARG A 82 6.17 11.59 -8.70
CA ARG A 82 6.16 11.45 -10.17
C ARG A 82 4.74 11.50 -10.74
N ASN A 83 3.95 12.45 -10.28
CA ASN A 83 2.66 12.77 -10.88
C ASN A 83 2.93 13.46 -12.23
N VAL A 84 3.10 12.63 -13.27
CA VAL A 84 3.35 13.04 -14.64
C VAL A 84 2.32 12.38 -15.53
N ALA A 85 1.75 13.12 -16.47
CA ALA A 85 0.78 12.56 -17.42
C ALA A 85 0.85 13.31 -18.75
N GLN A 86 0.54 12.62 -19.85
CA GLN A 86 0.32 13.25 -21.13
C GLN A 86 -1.17 13.58 -21.30
N VAL A 87 -1.49 14.76 -21.81
CA VAL A 87 -2.87 15.17 -22.06
C VAL A 87 -3.43 14.42 -23.27
N PRO A 88 -4.50 13.62 -23.10
CA PRO A 88 -5.12 12.91 -24.22
C PRO A 88 -5.98 13.84 -25.08
N PRO A 89 -6.32 13.44 -26.33
CA PRO A 89 -7.20 14.22 -27.20
C PRO A 89 -8.56 14.59 -26.60
N SER A 90 -9.11 13.72 -25.74
CA SER A 90 -10.38 13.95 -25.05
C SER A 90 -10.36 15.09 -24.03
N LEU A 91 -9.16 15.57 -23.66
CA LEU A 91 -8.94 16.66 -22.71
C LEU A 91 -8.29 17.90 -23.35
N ASP A 92 -8.34 18.02 -24.68
CA ASP A 92 -7.95 19.26 -25.35
C ASP A 92 -8.80 20.44 -24.83
N ASN A 93 -8.14 21.56 -24.53
CA ASN A 93 -8.74 22.75 -23.90
C ASN A 93 -9.25 22.55 -22.47
N ALA A 94 -8.83 21.50 -21.77
CA ALA A 94 -9.03 21.40 -20.33
C ALA A 94 -8.19 22.45 -19.58
N LEU A 95 -8.48 22.62 -18.28
CA LEU A 95 -7.71 23.48 -17.39
C LEU A 95 -6.91 22.64 -16.40
N ALA A 96 -5.61 22.87 -16.33
CA ALA A 96 -4.76 22.32 -15.28
C ALA A 96 -4.64 23.31 -14.10
N SER A 97 -4.46 22.72 -12.91
CA SER A 97 -4.16 23.44 -11.68
C SER A 97 -2.84 24.21 -11.78
N THR A 98 -2.73 25.34 -11.10
CA THR A 98 -1.46 26.08 -10.97
C THR A 98 -0.35 25.30 -10.26
N GLY A 99 -0.66 24.18 -9.58
CA GLY A 99 0.34 23.26 -9.03
C GLY A 99 0.88 22.22 -10.03
N ILE A 100 0.63 22.40 -11.33
CA ILE A 100 1.05 21.50 -12.40
C ILE A 100 1.71 22.33 -13.50
N ALA A 101 2.99 22.10 -13.75
CA ALA A 101 3.69 22.64 -14.91
C ALA A 101 3.12 22.02 -16.19
N VAL A 102 2.74 22.88 -17.14
CA VAL A 102 2.26 22.48 -18.48
C VAL A 102 3.43 22.64 -19.43
N LEU A 103 3.92 21.52 -19.96
CA LEU A 103 5.07 21.47 -20.85
C LEU A 103 4.57 21.08 -22.25
N ARG A 104 4.38 22.08 -23.11
CA ARG A 104 3.97 21.88 -24.50
C ARG A 104 5.22 21.61 -25.35
N PRO A 105 5.45 20.40 -25.86
CA PRO A 105 6.65 20.12 -26.66
C PRO A 105 6.65 20.96 -27.94
N SER A 106 7.79 21.59 -28.26
CA SER A 106 7.98 22.28 -29.53
C SER A 106 8.04 21.32 -30.72
N GLU A 107 7.95 21.86 -31.93
CA GLU A 107 8.13 21.07 -33.15
C GLU A 107 9.43 20.24 -33.13
N GLY A 108 9.32 18.96 -33.49
CA GLY A 108 10.45 18.02 -33.50
C GLY A 108 10.75 17.33 -32.17
N ILE A 109 10.07 17.71 -31.08
CA ILE A 109 10.20 17.09 -29.75
C ILE A 109 9.11 16.02 -29.56
N ASP A 110 9.49 14.76 -29.33
CA ASP A 110 8.52 13.70 -29.03
C ASP A 110 8.02 13.86 -27.59
N ALA A 111 6.71 14.13 -27.44
CA ALA A 111 6.05 14.30 -26.16
C ALA A 111 6.25 13.11 -25.21
N ARG A 112 6.31 11.88 -25.73
CA ARG A 112 6.52 10.67 -24.91
C ARG A 112 7.96 10.60 -24.41
N TYR A 113 8.92 11.05 -25.21
CA TYR A 113 10.31 11.15 -24.77
C TYR A 113 10.44 12.11 -23.58
N LEU A 114 9.84 13.31 -23.70
CA LEU A 114 9.77 14.28 -22.60
C LEU A 114 9.07 13.69 -21.37
N PHE A 115 7.92 13.04 -21.56
CA PHE A 115 7.17 12.36 -20.50
C PHE A 115 8.02 11.32 -19.75
N HIS A 116 8.79 10.48 -20.46
CA HIS A 116 9.66 9.49 -19.83
C HIS A 116 10.84 10.14 -19.11
N TRP A 117 11.44 11.19 -19.68
CA TRP A 117 12.54 11.91 -19.04
C TRP A 117 12.14 12.55 -17.71
N LEU A 118 10.98 13.22 -17.65
CA LEU A 118 10.47 13.86 -16.44
C LEU A 118 10.18 12.88 -15.30
N ARG A 119 10.10 11.58 -15.61
CA ARG A 119 9.88 10.49 -14.66
C ARG A 119 11.19 9.78 -14.27
N SER A 120 12.30 10.12 -14.90
CA SER A 120 13.61 9.52 -14.61
C SER A 120 14.12 9.93 -13.24
N ASP A 121 14.93 9.06 -12.63
CA ASP A 121 15.56 9.36 -11.33
C ASP A 121 16.47 10.58 -11.45
N ASP A 122 17.19 10.71 -12.57
CA ASP A 122 18.09 11.83 -12.84
C ASP A 122 17.36 13.18 -12.82
N PHE A 123 16.21 13.28 -13.51
CA PHE A 123 15.42 14.51 -13.51
C PHE A 123 14.84 14.81 -12.13
N ILE A 124 14.28 13.80 -11.46
CA ILE A 124 13.69 13.97 -10.13
C ILE A 124 14.75 14.37 -9.10
N ALA A 125 15.92 13.76 -9.12
CA ALA A 125 17.03 14.11 -8.23
C ALA A 125 17.49 15.55 -8.47
N ASN A 126 17.68 15.94 -9.75
CA ASN A 126 18.10 17.29 -10.11
C ASN A 126 17.13 18.37 -9.60
N ILE A 127 15.82 18.13 -9.73
CA ILE A 127 14.81 19.11 -9.32
C ILE A 127 14.49 19.05 -7.82
N SER A 128 14.79 17.93 -7.15
CA SER A 128 14.64 17.80 -5.69
C SER A 128 15.80 18.43 -4.93
N GLU A 129 17.02 18.52 -5.48
CA GLU A 129 18.10 19.33 -4.89
C GLU A 129 17.73 20.82 -4.83
N ALA A 130 16.87 21.30 -5.72
CA ALA A 130 16.34 22.66 -5.70
C ALA A 130 15.21 22.88 -4.66
N GLN A 131 14.80 21.85 -3.92
CA GLN A 131 13.73 21.94 -2.92
C GLN A 131 14.30 22.30 -1.54
N ASP A 132 14.17 23.57 -1.16
CA ASP A 132 14.49 24.05 0.20
C ASP A 132 13.68 23.28 1.25
N GLY A 133 14.35 22.37 1.97
CA GLY A 133 14.15 21.81 3.33
C GLY A 133 12.77 21.77 4.03
N THR A 134 11.66 21.96 3.33
CA THR A 134 10.32 22.14 3.91
C THR A 134 9.49 20.86 3.82
N MET A 135 8.55 20.65 4.76
CA MET A 135 7.69 19.46 4.83
C MET A 135 6.79 19.24 3.59
N TYR A 136 6.64 20.26 2.73
CA TYR A 136 5.89 20.23 1.47
C TYR A 136 6.74 20.80 0.35
N PRO A 137 7.72 20.03 -0.16
CA PRO A 137 8.64 20.55 -1.14
C PRO A 137 7.89 20.77 -2.45
N ALA A 138 7.88 22.02 -2.90
CA ALA A 138 7.29 22.46 -4.15
C ALA A 138 8.35 23.18 -4.97
N VAL A 139 8.38 22.90 -6.27
CA VAL A 139 9.28 23.56 -7.22
C VAL A 139 8.51 24.64 -7.97
N ARG A 140 9.19 25.70 -8.39
CA ARG A 140 8.55 26.71 -9.24
C ARG A 140 8.62 26.25 -10.69
N ASP A 141 7.72 26.73 -11.54
CA ASP A 141 7.75 26.38 -12.97
C ASP A 141 9.11 26.72 -13.60
N LYS A 142 9.76 27.81 -13.16
CA LYS A 142 11.10 28.20 -13.61
C LYS A 142 12.17 27.15 -13.32
N ASP A 143 12.02 26.38 -12.24
CA ASP A 143 12.97 25.34 -11.84
C ASP A 143 12.76 24.09 -12.71
N VAL A 144 11.50 23.82 -13.08
CA VAL A 144 11.15 22.79 -14.07
C VAL A 144 11.70 23.17 -15.45
N SER A 145 11.50 24.43 -15.87
CA SER A 145 11.98 24.93 -17.16
C SER A 145 13.51 24.96 -17.26
N SER A 146 14.24 25.19 -16.17
CA SER A 146 15.71 25.19 -16.16
C SER A 146 16.32 23.79 -16.12
N GLY A 147 15.53 22.77 -15.77
CA GLY A 147 15.95 21.37 -15.74
C GLY A 147 16.56 20.94 -17.08
N ARG A 148 17.66 20.17 -17.03
CA ARG A 148 18.37 19.72 -18.22
C ARG A 148 17.81 18.40 -18.73
N ILE A 149 17.84 18.23 -20.05
CA ILE A 149 17.45 17.01 -20.76
C ILE A 149 18.49 16.66 -21.83
N PRO A 150 18.95 15.39 -21.89
CA PRO A 150 19.69 14.91 -23.05
C PRO A 150 18.73 14.85 -24.24
N LEU A 151 19.06 15.52 -25.33
CA LEU A 151 18.20 15.70 -26.48
C LEU A 151 18.80 15.01 -27.72
N PRO A 152 18.36 13.79 -28.04
CA PRO A 152 18.70 13.13 -29.29
C PRO A 152 17.97 13.75 -30.50
N PRO A 153 18.38 13.41 -31.74
CA PRO A 153 17.60 13.71 -32.94
C PRO A 153 16.18 13.14 -32.85
N SER A 154 15.20 13.80 -33.48
CA SER A 154 13.77 13.46 -33.36
C SER A 154 13.43 11.99 -33.63
N LYS A 155 14.04 11.38 -34.66
CA LYS A 155 13.86 9.94 -34.96
C LYS A 155 14.31 9.04 -33.80
N GLU A 156 15.38 9.42 -33.12
CA GLU A 156 15.95 8.67 -32.01
C GLU A 156 15.11 8.88 -30.73
N GLN A 157 14.58 10.08 -30.49
CA GLN A 157 13.59 10.33 -29.43
C GLN A 157 12.39 9.36 -29.57
N HIS A 158 11.83 9.26 -30.77
CA HIS A 158 10.71 8.38 -31.08
C HIS A 158 11.06 6.89 -30.86
N ARG A 159 12.25 6.47 -31.28
CA ARG A 159 12.75 5.09 -31.10
C ARG A 159 12.88 4.74 -29.62
N ILE A 160 13.46 5.64 -28.82
CA ILE A 160 13.62 5.47 -27.37
C ILE A 160 12.26 5.39 -26.70
N ALA A 161 11.38 6.36 -26.95
CA ALA A 161 10.05 6.40 -26.34
C ALA A 161 9.26 5.12 -26.66
N SER A 162 9.24 4.69 -27.92
CA SER A 162 8.53 3.48 -28.33
C SER A 162 9.11 2.20 -27.71
N LYS A 163 10.44 2.15 -27.48
CA LYS A 163 11.06 1.03 -26.79
C LYS A 163 10.66 0.99 -25.31
N ILE A 164 10.63 2.13 -24.64
CA ILE A 164 10.19 2.24 -23.25
C ILE A 164 8.72 1.85 -23.13
N ASP A 165 7.85 2.40 -23.98
CA ASP A 165 6.41 2.09 -24.02
C ASP A 165 6.19 0.58 -24.18
N GLY A 166 6.88 -0.06 -25.13
CA GLY A 166 6.76 -1.50 -25.37
C GLY A 166 7.24 -2.36 -24.19
N LEU A 167 8.26 -1.93 -23.45
CA LEU A 167 8.71 -2.61 -22.23
C LEU A 167 7.71 -2.45 -21.09
N LEU A 168 7.18 -1.24 -20.88
CA LEU A 168 6.18 -0.96 -19.85
C LEU A 168 4.85 -1.68 -20.12
N ALA A 169 4.41 -1.74 -21.38
CA ALA A 169 3.21 -2.46 -21.78
C ALA A 169 3.27 -3.96 -21.45
N ARG A 170 4.47 -4.56 -21.42
CA ARG A 170 4.67 -5.97 -21.02
C ARG A 170 4.62 -6.17 -19.51
N LEU A 171 4.96 -5.14 -18.72
CA LEU A 171 5.00 -5.21 -17.25
C LEU A 171 3.62 -4.98 -16.60
N ASN A 172 2.77 -4.18 -17.23
CA ASN A 172 1.46 -3.84 -16.67
C ASN A 172 0.52 -5.06 -16.47
N PRO A 173 0.38 -6.01 -17.42
CA PRO A 173 -0.43 -7.21 -17.22
C PRO A 173 0.03 -8.04 -16.03
N ALA A 174 1.35 -8.25 -15.88
CA ALA A 174 1.91 -9.03 -14.78
C ALA A 174 1.58 -8.42 -13.40
N ARG A 175 1.60 -7.09 -13.29
CA ARG A 175 1.18 -6.39 -12.06
C ARG A 175 -0.31 -6.59 -11.76
N ASN A 176 -1.15 -6.50 -12.78
CA ASN A 176 -2.60 -6.71 -12.64
C ASN A 176 -2.93 -8.15 -12.24
N ASP A 177 -2.25 -9.12 -12.83
CA ASP A 177 -2.43 -10.54 -12.50
C ASP A 177 -2.03 -10.86 -11.06
N LEU A 178 -0.95 -10.25 -10.56
CA LEU A 178 -0.55 -10.37 -9.16
C LEU A 178 -1.61 -9.79 -8.21
N GLY A 179 -2.15 -8.60 -8.53
CA GLY A 179 -3.23 -7.99 -7.74
C GLY A 179 -4.49 -8.87 -7.69
N ARG A 180 -4.86 -9.48 -8.83
CA ARG A 180 -5.99 -10.42 -8.90
C ARG A 180 -5.74 -11.70 -8.09
N ALA A 181 -4.53 -12.23 -8.12
CA ALA A 181 -4.19 -13.44 -7.37
C ALA A 181 -4.41 -13.27 -5.86
N ILE A 182 -4.04 -12.12 -5.29
CA ILE A 182 -4.26 -11.80 -3.87
C ILE A 182 -5.76 -11.83 -3.52
N LEU A 183 -6.60 -11.19 -4.34
CA LEU A 183 -8.06 -11.17 -4.12
C LEU A 183 -8.69 -12.57 -4.24
N LEU A 184 -8.19 -13.38 -5.19
CA LEU A 184 -8.64 -14.76 -5.38
C LEU A 184 -8.28 -15.64 -4.18
N ILE A 185 -7.08 -15.49 -3.63
CA ILE A 185 -6.64 -16.25 -2.44
C ILE A 185 -7.59 -16.03 -1.26
N GLU A 186 -7.95 -14.78 -0.98
CA GLU A 186 -8.91 -14.46 0.09
C GLU A 186 -10.30 -15.06 -0.15
N ARG A 187 -10.77 -15.00 -1.41
CA ARG A 187 -12.06 -15.60 -1.79
C ARG A 187 -12.04 -17.12 -1.65
N TYR A 188 -10.99 -17.78 -2.15
CA TYR A 188 -10.86 -19.24 -2.06
C TYR A 188 -10.74 -19.70 -0.61
N LYS A 189 -10.00 -18.97 0.23
CA LYS A 189 -9.92 -19.26 1.66
C LYS A 189 -11.29 -19.29 2.32
N ARG A 190 -12.12 -18.27 2.08
CA ARG A 190 -13.51 -18.23 2.59
C ARG A 190 -14.34 -19.38 2.05
N ALA A 191 -14.29 -19.64 0.74
CA ALA A 191 -15.07 -20.71 0.12
C ALA A 191 -14.70 -22.09 0.68
N ILE A 192 -13.41 -22.37 0.89
CA ILE A 192 -12.94 -23.64 1.47
C ILE A 192 -13.41 -23.77 2.93
N LEU A 193 -13.31 -22.70 3.73
CA LEU A 193 -13.77 -22.75 5.12
C LEU A 193 -15.29 -22.95 5.19
N THR A 194 -16.07 -22.25 4.37
CA THR A 194 -17.52 -22.48 4.26
C THR A 194 -17.81 -23.94 3.91
N ALA A 195 -17.15 -24.46 2.86
CA ALA A 195 -17.33 -25.85 2.44
C ALA A 195 -16.92 -26.88 3.50
N ALA A 196 -15.92 -26.56 4.32
CA ALA A 196 -15.49 -27.41 5.42
C ALA A 196 -16.53 -27.45 6.56
N PHE A 197 -17.12 -26.31 6.91
CA PHE A 197 -18.08 -26.21 8.02
C PHE A 197 -19.53 -26.56 7.64
N ASP A 198 -19.92 -26.47 6.36
CA ASP A 198 -21.22 -26.92 5.86
C ASP A 198 -21.23 -28.40 5.41
N GLY A 199 -20.06 -29.06 5.41
CA GLY A 199 -19.90 -30.47 5.05
C GLY A 199 -19.80 -30.76 3.56
N SER A 200 -19.92 -29.75 2.68
CA SER A 200 -19.83 -29.94 1.23
C SER A 200 -18.43 -30.38 0.77
N LEU A 201 -17.38 -30.12 1.56
CA LEU A 201 -16.01 -30.59 1.28
C LEU A 201 -15.88 -32.12 1.28
N VAL A 202 -16.78 -32.83 1.97
CA VAL A 202 -16.72 -34.30 2.15
C VAL A 202 -17.95 -35.03 1.58
N ALA A 203 -18.82 -34.32 0.85
CA ALA A 203 -20.01 -34.89 0.22
C ALA A 203 -19.64 -36.07 -0.71
N GLY A 204 -19.97 -37.29 -0.29
CA GLY A 204 -19.71 -38.53 -1.06
C GLY A 204 -18.95 -39.63 -0.31
N LYS A 205 -18.25 -39.31 0.79
CA LYS A 205 -17.82 -40.31 1.79
C LYS A 205 -18.91 -40.42 2.84
N ARG A 206 -19.14 -41.60 3.44
CA ARG A 206 -20.13 -41.84 4.51
C ARG A 206 -20.16 -40.65 5.48
N THR A 207 -21.08 -39.72 5.28
CA THR A 207 -21.22 -38.53 6.08
C THR A 207 -21.87 -38.99 7.37
N ALA A 208 -21.07 -39.18 8.42
CA ALA A 208 -21.62 -39.09 9.76
C ALA A 208 -22.39 -37.76 9.83
N SER A 209 -23.62 -37.78 10.33
CA SER A 209 -24.43 -36.58 10.50
C SER A 209 -23.61 -35.52 11.23
N ILE A 210 -23.43 -34.33 10.62
CA ILE A 210 -22.80 -33.21 11.30
C ILE A 210 -23.71 -32.83 12.46
N GLN A 211 -23.19 -32.96 13.68
CA GLN A 211 -23.90 -32.58 14.89
C GLN A 211 -23.31 -31.28 15.42
N SER A 212 -24.20 -30.36 15.80
CA SER A 212 -23.79 -29.19 16.57
C SER A 212 -23.59 -29.63 18.02
N VAL A 213 -22.40 -29.37 18.56
CA VAL A 213 -22.03 -29.67 19.95
C VAL A 213 -21.57 -28.39 20.63
N GLN A 214 -21.81 -28.26 21.94
CA GLN A 214 -21.28 -27.11 22.67
C GLN A 214 -19.78 -27.27 22.84
N LEU A 215 -19.01 -26.20 22.65
CA LEU A 215 -17.56 -26.24 22.82
C LEU A 215 -17.15 -26.70 24.24
N SER A 216 -17.95 -26.43 25.26
CA SER A 216 -17.74 -26.92 26.63
C SER A 216 -17.80 -28.44 26.77
N GLU A 217 -18.48 -29.14 25.86
CA GLU A 217 -18.49 -30.61 25.84
C GLU A 217 -17.18 -31.19 25.27
N LEU A 218 -16.38 -30.36 24.61
CA LEU A 218 -15.13 -30.71 23.94
C LEU A 218 -13.88 -30.28 24.73
N ILE A 219 -14.05 -29.50 25.80
CA ILE A 219 -12.97 -28.95 26.62
C ILE A 219 -12.91 -29.71 27.95
N ASP A 220 -11.72 -30.16 28.32
CA ASP A 220 -11.49 -30.82 29.62
C ASP A 220 -11.32 -29.83 30.77
N ASP A 221 -10.74 -28.65 30.51
CA ASP A 221 -10.53 -27.61 31.52
C ASP A 221 -10.46 -26.19 30.90
N GLY A 222 -11.08 -25.21 31.57
CA GLY A 222 -11.31 -23.86 31.05
C GLY A 222 -12.70 -23.67 30.40
N PRO A 223 -12.93 -22.56 29.67
CA PRO A 223 -12.03 -21.43 29.44
C PRO A 223 -11.60 -20.73 30.72
N THR A 224 -10.31 -20.42 30.82
CA THR A 224 -9.75 -19.69 31.96
C THR A 224 -9.08 -18.42 31.47
N ASN A 225 -9.49 -17.27 32.03
CA ASN A 225 -8.78 -16.01 31.79
C ASN A 225 -7.40 -16.04 32.44
N GLY A 226 -6.43 -15.43 31.78
CA GLY A 226 -5.10 -15.30 32.33
C GLY A 226 -5.02 -14.28 33.47
N TRP A 227 -3.80 -14.09 33.95
CA TRP A 227 -3.48 -13.20 35.05
C TRP A 227 -2.39 -12.22 34.62
N SER A 228 -2.63 -10.92 34.87
CA SER A 228 -1.75 -9.82 34.45
C SER A 228 -1.10 -9.09 35.63
N PRO A 229 -0.14 -9.73 36.33
CA PRO A 229 0.62 -9.09 37.39
C PRO A 229 1.64 -8.07 36.84
N LYS A 230 2.19 -7.26 37.75
CA LYS A 230 3.19 -6.25 37.39
C LYS A 230 4.47 -6.90 36.85
N ALA A 231 5.01 -6.30 35.80
CA ALA A 231 6.25 -6.70 35.16
C ALA A 231 7.26 -5.55 35.19
N GLY A 232 8.55 -5.88 35.15
CA GLY A 232 9.62 -4.88 35.16
C GLY A 232 10.99 -5.48 34.87
N PRO A 233 12.02 -4.64 34.64
CA PRO A 233 13.36 -5.09 34.27
C PRO A 233 14.03 -5.93 35.37
N ASP A 234 13.80 -5.60 36.63
CA ASP A 234 14.39 -6.30 37.79
C ASP A 234 13.51 -7.45 38.32
N ALA A 235 12.45 -7.81 37.60
CA ALA A 235 11.55 -8.87 37.98
C ALA A 235 12.26 -10.23 38.01
N LYS A 236 12.00 -11.05 39.03
CA LYS A 236 12.59 -12.39 39.20
C LYS A 236 11.57 -13.53 39.29
N GLY A 237 10.29 -13.21 39.17
CA GLY A 237 9.18 -14.16 39.21
C GLY A 237 9.01 -14.91 37.89
N ALA A 238 7.76 -15.33 37.62
CA ALA A 238 7.44 -16.16 36.47
C ALA A 238 7.59 -15.43 35.12
N LEU A 239 7.59 -16.19 34.03
CA LEU A 239 7.46 -15.62 32.69
C LEU A 239 5.98 -15.52 32.33
N SER A 240 5.57 -14.39 31.78
CA SER A 240 4.23 -14.14 31.28
C SER A 240 4.29 -13.89 29.77
N LEU A 241 3.43 -14.55 29.01
CA LEU A 241 3.30 -14.30 27.58
C LEU A 241 2.80 -12.87 27.32
N LYS A 242 3.20 -12.29 26.20
CA LYS A 242 2.56 -11.11 25.62
C LYS A 242 1.64 -11.55 24.49
N LEU A 243 0.73 -10.67 24.03
CA LEU A 243 -0.13 -10.96 22.87
C LEU A 243 0.68 -11.37 21.62
N THR A 244 1.85 -10.75 21.42
CA THR A 244 2.76 -11.08 20.31
C THR A 244 3.26 -12.53 20.32
N ALA A 245 3.12 -13.26 21.42
CA ALA A 245 3.44 -14.68 21.50
C ALA A 245 2.51 -15.56 20.65
N THR A 246 1.28 -15.11 20.35
CA THR A 246 0.28 -15.92 19.61
C THR A 246 -0.24 -15.25 18.35
N THR A 247 0.09 -13.97 18.10
CA THR A 247 -0.37 -13.17 16.94
C THR A 247 -0.09 -13.80 15.57
N SER A 248 0.98 -14.60 15.44
CA SER A 248 1.33 -15.27 14.18
C SER A 248 0.52 -16.54 13.89
N GLY A 249 -0.36 -16.98 14.80
CA GLY A 249 -0.99 -18.30 14.75
C GLY A 249 -0.08 -19.46 15.17
N VAL A 250 1.21 -19.18 15.36
CA VAL A 250 2.23 -20.08 15.88
C VAL A 250 2.83 -19.46 17.14
N LEU A 251 3.06 -20.28 18.16
CA LEU A 251 3.62 -19.85 19.44
C LEU A 251 5.05 -19.31 19.27
N ARG A 252 5.30 -18.15 19.86
CA ARG A 252 6.63 -17.55 19.98
C ARG A 252 7.00 -17.36 21.44
N LEU A 253 8.18 -17.82 21.82
CA LEU A 253 8.72 -17.71 23.19
C LEU A 253 10.02 -16.90 23.27
N ASP A 254 10.31 -16.11 22.24
CA ASP A 254 11.47 -15.22 22.21
C ASP A 254 11.34 -14.04 23.20
N ALA A 255 12.44 -13.32 23.41
CA ALA A 255 12.50 -12.19 24.36
C ALA A 255 11.49 -11.06 24.05
N LYS A 256 11.02 -10.93 22.80
CA LYS A 256 9.98 -9.94 22.45
C LYS A 256 8.59 -10.43 22.82
N ALA A 257 8.34 -11.73 22.71
CA ALA A 257 7.06 -12.37 22.99
C ALA A 257 6.76 -12.61 24.47
N VAL A 258 7.76 -12.47 25.35
CA VAL A 258 7.65 -12.80 26.77
C VAL A 258 8.06 -11.60 27.64
N LYS A 259 7.49 -11.48 28.83
CA LYS A 259 7.94 -10.57 29.89
C LYS A 259 8.10 -11.33 31.20
N ARG A 260 8.99 -10.86 32.08
CA ARG A 260 9.12 -11.41 33.43
C ARG A 260 8.28 -10.59 34.41
N ILE A 261 7.58 -11.25 35.30
CA ILE A 261 6.72 -10.64 36.31
C ILE A 261 7.39 -10.70 37.69
N TYR A 262 7.07 -9.77 38.59
CA TYR A 262 7.67 -9.76 39.93
C TYR A 262 7.25 -10.97 40.77
N GLU A 263 6.01 -11.42 40.57
CA GLU A 263 5.39 -12.48 41.34
C GLU A 263 5.65 -13.86 40.71
N ARG A 264 5.63 -14.90 41.54
CA ARG A 264 5.59 -16.30 41.07
C ARG A 264 4.31 -16.93 41.61
N PRO A 265 3.39 -17.40 40.75
CA PRO A 265 2.23 -18.13 41.22
C PRO A 265 2.65 -19.40 41.96
N GLU A 266 1.81 -19.85 42.90
CA GLU A 266 1.98 -21.13 43.59
C GLU A 266 2.10 -22.29 42.60
N GLU A 267 2.77 -23.38 43.00
CA GLU A 267 3.04 -24.56 42.16
C GLU A 267 1.77 -25.23 41.60
N ASN A 268 0.64 -25.13 42.31
CA ASN A 268 -0.67 -25.69 41.94
C ASN A 268 -1.58 -24.66 41.24
N SER A 269 -1.07 -23.47 40.90
CA SER A 269 -1.86 -22.42 40.29
C SER A 269 -2.39 -22.81 38.91
N LYS A 270 -3.66 -22.51 38.65
CA LYS A 270 -4.32 -22.70 37.35
C LYS A 270 -3.76 -21.85 36.20
N TYR A 271 -2.91 -20.87 36.50
CA TYR A 271 -2.33 -19.97 35.49
C TYR A 271 -1.11 -20.54 34.80
N TRP A 272 -0.54 -21.64 35.32
CA TRP A 272 0.58 -22.31 34.66
C TRP A 272 0.12 -22.98 33.36
N LEU A 273 0.82 -22.64 32.28
CA LEU A 273 0.67 -23.31 31.00
C LEU A 273 1.34 -24.68 31.03
N VAL A 274 0.69 -25.64 30.40
CA VAL A 274 1.24 -26.97 30.12
C VAL A 274 1.21 -27.23 28.61
N PRO A 275 2.17 -28.02 28.08
CA PRO A 275 2.16 -28.42 26.68
C PRO A 275 0.80 -28.93 26.25
N GLY A 276 0.29 -28.39 25.13
CA GLY A 276 -1.04 -28.69 24.62
C GLY A 276 -2.14 -27.73 25.06
N ASP A 277 -1.90 -26.76 25.94
CA ASP A 277 -2.89 -25.73 26.22
C ASP A 277 -3.16 -24.87 24.96
N LEU A 278 -4.43 -24.73 24.57
CA LEU A 278 -4.86 -23.88 23.47
C LEU A 278 -5.13 -22.47 24.00
N LEU A 279 -4.37 -21.49 23.50
CA LEU A 279 -4.49 -20.09 23.85
C LEU A 279 -5.33 -19.37 22.82
N VAL A 280 -6.22 -18.48 23.28
CA VAL A 280 -7.08 -17.64 22.43
C VAL A 280 -6.97 -16.19 22.89
N GLN A 281 -6.67 -15.27 21.98
CA GLN A 281 -6.68 -13.84 22.30
C GLN A 281 -8.12 -13.32 22.41
N ARG A 282 -8.49 -12.83 23.61
CA ARG A 282 -9.82 -12.27 23.86
C ARG A 282 -9.93 -10.77 23.64
N ALA A 283 -8.79 -10.07 23.56
CA ALA A 283 -8.74 -8.63 23.40
C ALA A 283 -7.46 -8.21 22.66
N ASN A 284 -7.63 -7.63 21.47
CA ASN A 284 -6.58 -7.02 20.65
C ASN A 284 -7.26 -6.14 19.56
N THR A 285 -6.50 -5.65 18.58
CA THR A 285 -7.07 -5.09 17.34
C THR A 285 -7.92 -6.14 16.61
N ILE A 286 -8.86 -5.67 15.79
CA ILE A 286 -9.83 -6.54 15.08
C ILE A 286 -9.15 -7.62 14.23
N GLU A 287 -7.95 -7.32 13.72
CA GLU A 287 -7.13 -8.21 12.90
C GLU A 287 -6.59 -9.42 13.68
N TYR A 288 -6.40 -9.29 15.00
CA TYR A 288 -5.78 -10.32 15.83
C TYR A 288 -6.72 -10.89 16.90
N LEU A 289 -7.91 -10.32 17.06
CA LEU A 289 -8.93 -10.85 17.95
C LEU A 289 -9.28 -12.30 17.56
N GLY A 290 -9.26 -13.21 18.53
CA GLY A 290 -9.49 -14.63 18.28
C GLY A 290 -8.27 -15.40 17.78
N SER A 291 -7.09 -14.77 17.65
CA SER A 291 -5.86 -15.49 17.29
C SER A 291 -5.60 -16.63 18.27
N THR A 292 -5.31 -17.82 17.73
CA THR A 292 -5.08 -19.04 18.49
C THR A 292 -3.64 -19.52 18.38
N ALA A 293 -3.14 -20.18 19.43
CA ALA A 293 -1.88 -20.92 19.37
C ALA A 293 -1.88 -22.05 20.39
N ILE A 294 -1.24 -23.17 20.05
CA ILE A 294 -0.99 -24.27 20.98
C ILE A 294 0.30 -23.96 21.73
N PHE A 295 0.26 -24.00 23.06
CA PHE A 295 1.45 -23.90 23.88
C PHE A 295 2.24 -25.22 23.80
N ASP A 296 3.53 -25.13 23.45
CA ASP A 296 4.47 -26.27 23.39
C ASP A 296 5.77 -25.94 24.14
N GLY A 297 5.68 -25.03 25.12
CA GLY A 297 6.81 -24.65 25.96
C GLY A 297 6.99 -25.57 27.17
N PRO A 298 8.06 -25.39 27.95
CA PRO A 298 8.28 -26.14 29.18
C PRO A 298 7.15 -25.94 30.19
N VAL A 299 6.80 -27.02 30.88
CA VAL A 299 5.79 -27.03 31.95
C VAL A 299 6.12 -26.01 33.04
N LYS A 300 5.09 -25.39 33.64
CA LYS A 300 5.20 -24.51 34.82
C LYS A 300 6.24 -23.39 34.69
N THR A 301 6.51 -22.95 33.47
CA THR A 301 7.48 -21.87 33.21
C THR A 301 6.78 -20.58 32.82
N TYR A 302 5.69 -20.71 32.06
CA TYR A 302 4.95 -19.59 31.49
C TYR A 302 3.54 -19.50 32.07
N ILE A 303 3.11 -18.28 32.35
CA ILE A 303 1.71 -17.90 32.53
C ILE A 303 1.28 -17.02 31.35
N TYR A 304 0.00 -16.67 31.31
CA TYR A 304 -0.61 -15.88 30.24
C TYR A 304 -1.42 -14.72 30.83
N PRO A 305 -1.52 -13.58 30.13
CA PRO A 305 -2.21 -12.39 30.62
C PRO A 305 -3.72 -12.55 30.54
N ASP A 306 -4.44 -11.73 31.29
CA ASP A 306 -5.91 -11.64 31.27
C ASP A 306 -6.49 -11.38 29.87
N LEU A 307 -5.73 -10.76 28.97
CA LEU A 307 -6.09 -10.56 27.55
C LEU A 307 -6.08 -11.86 26.71
N MET A 308 -5.72 -13.00 27.30
CA MET A 308 -5.81 -14.33 26.72
C MET A 308 -6.72 -15.23 27.55
N MET A 309 -7.35 -16.20 26.87
CA MET A 309 -8.03 -17.33 27.49
C MET A 309 -7.31 -18.62 27.15
N ARG A 310 -7.32 -19.57 28.08
CA ARG A 310 -6.76 -20.91 27.89
C ARG A 310 -7.87 -21.95 27.92
N LEU A 311 -7.86 -22.83 26.91
CA LEU A 311 -8.65 -24.05 26.81
C LEU A 311 -7.71 -25.25 26.91
N ARG A 312 -8.09 -26.26 27.69
CA ARG A 312 -7.35 -27.52 27.76
C ARG A 312 -8.18 -28.63 27.14
N ILE A 313 -7.57 -29.30 26.16
CA ILE A 313 -8.16 -30.39 25.41
C ILE A 313 -7.11 -31.51 25.40
N ASN A 314 -7.44 -32.63 26.04
CA ASN A 314 -6.57 -33.78 26.20
C ASN A 314 -6.42 -34.55 24.89
N ASP A 315 -7.47 -34.58 24.07
CA ASP A 315 -7.43 -35.18 22.73
C ASP A 315 -6.57 -34.32 21.79
N HIS A 316 -5.46 -34.92 21.33
CA HIS A 316 -4.49 -34.28 20.46
C HIS A 316 -5.09 -33.85 19.10
N GLU A 317 -5.90 -34.71 18.49
CA GLU A 317 -6.47 -34.48 17.16
C GLU A 317 -7.56 -33.42 17.23
N LEU A 318 -8.43 -33.50 18.23
CA LEU A 318 -9.47 -32.50 18.46
C LEU A 318 -8.87 -31.13 18.79
N ARG A 319 -7.81 -31.08 19.61
CA ARG A 319 -7.07 -29.84 19.87
C ARG A 319 -6.50 -29.24 18.59
N ARG A 320 -5.86 -30.08 17.76
CA ARG A 320 -5.27 -29.61 16.50
C ARG A 320 -6.34 -29.14 15.52
N TYR A 321 -7.50 -29.79 15.51
CA TYR A 321 -8.66 -29.39 14.73
C TYR A 321 -9.20 -28.01 15.18
N LEU A 322 -9.40 -27.81 16.48
CA LEU A 322 -9.90 -26.55 17.04
C LEU A 322 -8.91 -25.38 16.94
N TRP A 323 -7.61 -25.66 16.80
CA TRP A 323 -6.59 -24.64 16.58
C TRP A 323 -6.57 -24.10 15.13
N ARG A 324 -6.90 -24.92 14.14
CA ARG A 324 -6.82 -24.58 12.70
C ARG A 324 -7.92 -23.60 12.27
#